data_AF-A0AAV0WJB9-F1
#
_entry.id   AF-A0AAV0WJB9-F1
#
_cell.length_a   1.000
_cell.length_b   1.000
_cell.length_c   1.000
_cell.angle_alpha   90.00
_cell.angle_beta   90.00
_cell.angle_gamma   90.00
#
_symmetry.space_group_name_H-M   'P 1'
#
loop_
_entity.id
_entity.type
_entity.pdbx_description
1 polymer ?
#
loop_
_entity_poly.entity_id
_entity_poly.type
_entity_poly.pdbx_seq_one_letter_code
_entity_poly.pdbx_strand_id
1 'polypeptide(L)'
;MYQMKILTETLETKDLNIVDALILIDSSIKLLTETRNNSTLINELIASAKSFCLKLDIDFDGDFNQHHRKRLKPKKIDSNQQSHVNLTYEDFYRKEFLQVLDTLIGLSSEDLKSCLVCIQPLFKVLSVPISSNITVKDVEKAFSLFPKKLKLKLIKNHLRTTMTSSRLNDLIILDSEKDILDNIEMTNMASLKERRISV
;
A
#
# COMPACT_ATOMS: atom_id res chain seq x y z
N MET A 1 -10.82 -15.97 3.31
CA MET A 1 -9.83 -15.40 4.26
C MET A 1 -8.57 -16.24 4.41
N TYR A 2 -8.66 -17.57 4.51
CA TYR A 2 -7.47 -18.45 4.56
C TYR A 2 -6.49 -18.21 3.39
N GLN A 3 -7.02 -18.00 2.17
CA GLN A 3 -6.21 -17.66 0.99
C GLN A 3 -5.42 -16.36 1.14
N MET A 4 -5.96 -15.33 1.81
CA MET A 4 -5.24 -14.08 2.07
C MET A 4 -4.14 -14.28 3.11
N LYS A 5 -4.37 -15.12 4.12
CA LYS A 5 -3.34 -15.47 5.09
C LYS A 5 -2.15 -16.16 4.42
N ILE A 6 -2.42 -17.12 3.54
CA ILE A 6 -1.37 -17.78 2.74
C ILE A 6 -0.63 -16.76 1.88
N LEU A 7 -1.35 -15.83 1.23
CA LEU A 7 -0.71 -14.77 0.45
C LEU A 7 0.22 -13.89 1.29
N THR A 8 -0.19 -13.51 2.49
CA THR A 8 0.67 -12.73 3.40
C THR A 8 1.91 -13.53 3.80
N GLU A 9 1.74 -14.81 4.17
CA GLU A 9 2.85 -15.69 4.51
C GLU A 9 3.82 -15.89 3.34
N THR A 10 3.33 -16.01 2.11
CA THR A 10 4.19 -16.14 0.92
C THR A 10 4.91 -14.84 0.59
N LEU A 11 4.27 -13.68 0.75
CA LEU A 11 4.89 -12.36 0.56
C LEU A 11 5.95 -12.04 1.63
N GLU A 12 5.85 -12.64 2.82
CA GLU A 12 6.83 -12.47 3.91
C GLU A 12 8.06 -13.37 3.76
N THR A 13 8.09 -14.28 2.77
CA THR A 13 9.25 -15.14 2.54
C THR A 13 10.48 -14.34 2.11
N LYS A 14 11.64 -14.67 2.70
CA LYS A 14 12.88 -13.89 2.55
C LYS A 14 13.48 -13.93 1.15
N ASP A 15 13.16 -14.97 0.38
CA ASP A 15 13.77 -15.26 -0.92
C ASP A 15 12.89 -14.82 -2.11
N LEU A 16 11.76 -14.15 -1.85
CA LEU A 16 10.82 -13.78 -2.91
C LEU A 16 11.30 -12.56 -3.70
N ASN A 17 11.41 -12.71 -5.02
CA ASN A 17 11.71 -11.59 -5.90
C ASN A 17 10.52 -10.63 -6.00
N ILE A 18 10.82 -9.34 -6.17
CA ILE A 18 9.79 -8.29 -6.30
C ILE A 18 8.88 -8.54 -7.53
N VAL A 19 9.44 -9.07 -8.63
CA VAL A 19 8.66 -9.40 -9.84
C VAL A 19 7.72 -10.57 -9.58
N ASP A 20 8.19 -11.62 -8.93
CA ASP A 20 7.39 -12.79 -8.59
C ASP A 20 6.27 -12.41 -7.60
N ALA A 21 6.59 -11.54 -6.63
CA ALA A 21 5.60 -10.97 -5.70
C ALA A 21 4.49 -10.18 -6.43
N LEU A 22 4.85 -9.36 -7.44
CA LEU A 22 3.86 -8.63 -8.24
C LEU A 22 2.94 -9.59 -9.02
N ILE A 23 3.50 -10.64 -9.61
CA ILE A 23 2.72 -11.67 -10.34
C ILE A 23 1.78 -12.41 -9.38
N LEU A 24 2.24 -12.72 -8.16
CA LEU A 24 1.43 -13.37 -7.13
C LEU A 24 0.26 -12.50 -6.66
N ILE A 25 0.49 -11.20 -6.46
CA ILE A 25 -0.58 -10.26 -6.07
C ILE A 25 -1.59 -10.10 -7.23
N ASP A 26 -1.13 -9.97 -8.48
CA ASP A 26 -2.02 -9.89 -9.65
C ASP A 26 -2.86 -11.16 -9.83
N SER A 27 -2.24 -12.33 -9.67
CA SER A 27 -2.93 -13.63 -9.71
C SER A 27 -3.97 -13.76 -8.59
N SER A 28 -3.65 -13.26 -7.40
CA SER A 28 -4.57 -13.25 -6.27
C SER A 28 -5.76 -12.31 -6.51
N ILE A 29 -5.53 -11.14 -7.09
CA ILE A 29 -6.60 -10.22 -7.49
C ILE A 29 -7.52 -10.88 -8.51
N LYS A 30 -6.97 -11.55 -9.53
CA LYS A 30 -7.75 -12.31 -10.52
C LYS A 30 -8.64 -13.38 -9.86
N LEU A 31 -8.08 -14.14 -8.93
CA LEU A 31 -8.81 -15.19 -8.20
C LEU A 31 -9.94 -14.60 -7.33
N LEU A 32 -9.71 -13.45 -6.71
CA LEU A 32 -10.75 -12.72 -5.97
C LEU A 32 -11.85 -12.19 -6.91
N THR A 33 -11.50 -11.69 -8.10
CA THR A 33 -12.49 -11.26 -9.09
C THR A 33 -13.32 -12.43 -9.63
N GLU A 34 -12.71 -13.60 -9.81
CA GLU A 34 -13.42 -14.82 -10.20
C GLU A 34 -14.39 -15.27 -9.10
N THR A 35 -13.96 -15.21 -7.84
CA THR A 35 -14.81 -15.51 -6.68
C THR A 35 -16.00 -14.55 -6.58
N ARG A 36 -15.83 -13.27 -6.95
CA ARG A 36 -16.91 -12.28 -7.00
C ARG A 36 -17.96 -12.63 -8.05
N ASN A 37 -17.54 -13.12 -9.21
CA ASN A 37 -18.43 -13.43 -10.32
C ASN A 37 -19.20 -14.75 -10.11
N ASN A 38 -18.63 -15.67 -9.32
CA ASN A 38 -19.21 -16.97 -9.04
C ASN A 38 -20.24 -16.92 -7.90
N SER A 39 -21.50 -16.65 -8.25
CA SER A 39 -22.61 -16.58 -7.29
C SER A 39 -22.95 -17.92 -6.61
N THR A 40 -22.49 -19.05 -7.14
CA THR A 40 -22.71 -20.40 -6.56
C THR A 40 -21.81 -20.65 -5.35
N LEU A 41 -20.52 -20.31 -5.44
CA LEU A 41 -19.55 -20.49 -4.36
C LEU A 41 -19.94 -19.70 -3.10
N ILE A 42 -20.50 -18.50 -3.29
CA ILE A 42 -21.00 -17.68 -2.18
C ILE A 42 -22.15 -18.40 -1.45
N ASN A 43 -22.99 -19.13 -2.18
CA ASN A 43 -24.16 -19.81 -1.61
C ASN A 43 -23.75 -21.06 -0.85
N GLU A 44 -22.78 -21.79 -1.38
CA GLU A 44 -22.16 -22.93 -0.71
C GLU A 44 -21.47 -22.49 0.59
N LEU A 45 -20.81 -21.33 0.59
CA LEU A 45 -20.21 -20.75 1.79
C LEU A 45 -21.29 -20.40 2.84
N ILE A 46 -22.39 -19.77 2.42
CA ILE A 46 -23.51 -19.42 3.30
C ILE A 46 -24.17 -20.70 3.84
N ALA A 47 -24.35 -21.73 3.02
CA ALA A 47 -24.90 -23.03 3.44
C ALA A 47 -23.98 -23.75 4.42
N SER A 48 -22.66 -23.67 4.20
CA SER A 48 -21.65 -24.21 5.12
C SER A 48 -21.68 -23.49 6.46
N ALA A 49 -21.82 -22.15 6.45
CA ALA A 49 -21.97 -21.35 7.66
C ALA A 49 -23.24 -21.71 8.42
N LYS A 50 -24.39 -21.88 7.75
CA LYS A 50 -25.63 -22.37 8.37
C LYS A 50 -25.44 -23.74 9.04
N SER A 51 -24.78 -24.65 8.34
CA SER A 51 -24.48 -25.99 8.86
C SER A 51 -23.55 -25.94 10.08
N PHE A 52 -22.65 -24.96 10.15
CA PHE A 52 -21.78 -24.73 11.29
C PHE A 52 -22.54 -24.13 12.49
N CYS A 53 -23.42 -23.16 12.28
CA CYS A 53 -24.26 -22.60 13.34
C CYS A 53 -25.17 -23.67 13.97
N LEU A 54 -25.75 -24.55 13.13
CA LEU A 54 -26.52 -25.70 13.58
C LEU A 54 -25.71 -26.65 14.47
N LYS A 55 -24.40 -26.84 14.19
CA LYS A 55 -23.52 -27.66 15.04
C LYS A 55 -23.22 -27.03 16.40
N LEU A 56 -23.38 -25.71 16.52
CA LEU A 56 -23.16 -24.96 17.76
C LEU A 56 -24.48 -24.71 18.52
N ASP A 57 -25.60 -25.29 18.07
CA ASP A 57 -26.95 -25.07 18.61
C ASP A 57 -27.38 -23.59 18.63
N ILE A 58 -26.92 -22.80 17.64
CA ILE A 58 -27.28 -21.38 17.50
C ILE A 58 -28.45 -21.24 16.51
N ASP A 59 -29.55 -20.62 16.96
CA ASP A 59 -30.68 -20.26 16.09
C ASP A 59 -30.33 -19.07 15.19
N PHE A 60 -30.18 -19.34 13.89
CA PHE A 60 -29.76 -18.39 12.87
C PHE A 60 -30.83 -17.33 12.55
N ASP A 61 -32.10 -17.72 12.50
CA ASP A 61 -33.17 -16.79 12.12
C ASP A 61 -33.56 -15.89 13.30
N GLY A 62 -33.57 -16.43 14.53
CA GLY A 62 -33.77 -15.65 15.75
C GLY A 62 -32.71 -14.56 15.93
N ASP A 63 -31.44 -14.92 15.82
CA ASP A 63 -30.32 -14.00 15.99
C ASP A 63 -30.26 -12.93 14.89
N PHE A 64 -30.57 -13.32 13.64
CA PHE A 64 -30.67 -12.39 12.53
C PHE A 64 -31.75 -11.33 12.74
N ASN A 65 -32.93 -11.73 13.20
CA ASN A 65 -34.05 -10.82 13.45
C ASN A 65 -33.80 -9.87 14.64
N GLN A 66 -32.98 -10.27 15.63
CA GLN A 66 -32.58 -9.40 16.74
C GLN A 66 -31.61 -8.30 16.29
N HIS A 67 -30.60 -8.66 15.50
CA HIS A 67 -29.54 -7.74 15.10
C HIS A 67 -29.94 -6.87 13.88
N HIS A 68 -30.81 -7.36 13.00
CA HIS A 68 -31.20 -6.69 11.77
C HIS A 68 -32.66 -6.22 11.85
N ARG A 69 -32.86 -4.94 12.17
CA ARG A 69 -34.20 -4.33 12.20
C ARG A 69 -34.83 -4.32 10.81
N LYS A 70 -35.96 -5.02 10.66
CA LYS A 70 -36.84 -4.89 9.49
C LYS A 70 -37.39 -3.48 9.42
N ARG A 71 -37.46 -2.90 8.22
CA ARG A 71 -38.19 -1.63 8.03
C ARG A 71 -39.67 -1.88 8.32
N LEU A 72 -40.22 -1.13 9.29
CA LEU A 72 -41.65 -1.19 9.61
C LEU A 72 -42.48 -0.69 8.41
N LYS A 73 -43.63 -1.33 8.19
CA LYS A 73 -44.55 -0.92 7.13
C LYS A 73 -44.96 0.54 7.32
N PRO A 74 -44.92 1.38 6.28
CA PRO A 74 -45.47 2.72 6.36
C PRO A 74 -46.96 2.65 6.68
N LYS A 75 -47.41 3.43 7.66
CA LYS A 75 -48.80 3.39 8.17
C LYS A 75 -49.82 4.03 7.23
N LYS A 76 -49.39 4.71 6.16
CA LYS A 76 -50.26 5.43 5.22
C LYS A 76 -50.63 4.57 4.01
N ILE A 77 -51.87 4.70 3.56
CA ILE A 77 -52.45 3.94 2.44
C ILE A 77 -51.77 4.31 1.11
N ASP A 78 -51.34 5.57 0.96
CA ASP A 78 -50.62 6.07 -0.23
C ASP A 78 -49.14 5.64 -0.32
N SER A 79 -48.64 4.91 0.68
CA SER A 79 -47.30 4.35 0.63
C SER A 79 -47.34 3.00 -0.07
N ASN A 80 -46.82 2.95 -1.30
CA ASN A 80 -46.83 1.77 -2.17
C ASN A 80 -46.40 0.49 -1.40
N GLN A 81 -47.36 -0.40 -1.12
CA GLN A 81 -47.12 -1.66 -0.41
C GLN A 81 -46.18 -2.61 -1.18
N GLN A 82 -45.91 -2.32 -2.45
CA GLN A 82 -45.02 -3.09 -3.32
C GLN A 82 -43.55 -2.69 -3.20
N SER A 83 -43.21 -1.57 -2.54
CA SER A 83 -41.81 -1.20 -2.26
C SER A 83 -41.17 -1.99 -1.10
N HIS A 84 -41.84 -3.03 -0.60
CA HIS A 84 -41.30 -3.92 0.42
C HIS A 84 -40.32 -4.93 -0.21
N VAL A 85 -39.04 -4.84 0.16
CA VAL A 85 -38.08 -5.93 -0.04
C VAL A 85 -37.93 -6.64 1.30
N ASN A 86 -38.46 -7.86 1.41
CA ASN A 86 -38.10 -8.75 2.51
C ASN A 86 -36.64 -9.16 2.29
N LEU A 87 -35.74 -8.64 3.13
CA LEU A 87 -34.35 -9.03 3.10
C LEU A 87 -34.24 -10.43 3.72
N THR A 88 -33.99 -11.44 2.89
CA THR A 88 -33.66 -12.79 3.37
C THR A 88 -32.30 -12.75 4.05
N TYR A 89 -32.08 -13.62 5.05
CA TYR A 89 -30.77 -13.84 5.65
C TYR A 89 -29.68 -13.98 4.57
N GLU A 90 -29.94 -14.80 3.56
CA GLU A 90 -28.98 -15.06 2.47
C GLU A 90 -28.67 -13.83 1.62
N ASP A 91 -29.69 -13.02 1.31
CA ASP A 91 -29.52 -11.82 0.48
C ASP A 91 -28.67 -10.76 1.19
N PHE A 92 -28.85 -10.62 2.51
CA PHE A 92 -28.05 -9.72 3.33
C PHE A 92 -26.58 -10.13 3.34
N TYR A 93 -26.28 -11.38 3.70
CA TYR A 93 -24.90 -11.85 3.79
C TYR A 93 -24.20 -11.93 2.43
N ARG A 94 -24.93 -12.20 1.34
CA ARG A 94 -24.39 -12.08 -0.03
C ARG A 94 -23.91 -10.65 -0.30
N LYS A 95 -24.76 -9.66 0.01
CA LYS A 95 -24.44 -8.25 -0.22
C LYS A 95 -23.22 -7.82 0.60
N GLU A 96 -23.20 -8.13 1.89
CA GLU A 96 -22.08 -7.78 2.77
C GLU A 96 -20.77 -8.45 2.32
N PHE A 97 -20.83 -9.73 1.96
CA PHE A 97 -19.66 -10.46 1.45
C PHE A 97 -19.11 -9.84 0.17
N LEU A 98 -19.99 -9.48 -0.78
CA LEU A 98 -19.60 -8.81 -2.01
C LEU A 98 -18.98 -7.43 -1.73
N GLN A 99 -19.52 -6.67 -0.79
CA GLN A 99 -18.97 -5.36 -0.42
C GLN A 99 -17.56 -5.48 0.17
N VAL A 100 -17.32 -6.47 1.05
CA VAL A 100 -15.99 -6.75 1.59
C VAL A 100 -15.02 -7.18 0.48
N LEU A 101 -15.49 -8.02 -0.45
CA LEU A 101 -14.67 -8.48 -1.56
C LEU A 101 -14.30 -7.33 -2.51
N ASP A 102 -15.23 -6.43 -2.79
CA ASP A 102 -15.04 -5.26 -3.65
C ASP A 102 -14.04 -4.26 -3.06
N THR A 103 -14.16 -3.99 -1.77
CA THR A 103 -13.20 -3.12 -1.07
C THR A 103 -11.80 -3.73 -1.05
N LEU A 104 -11.68 -5.03 -0.80
CA LEU A 104 -10.39 -5.73 -0.81
C LEU A 104 -9.73 -5.73 -2.20
N ILE A 105 -10.50 -6.01 -3.25
CA ILE A 105 -10.02 -5.98 -4.64
C ILE A 105 -9.57 -4.55 -4.99
N GLY A 106 -10.36 -3.54 -4.61
CA GLY A 106 -10.05 -2.13 -4.83
C GLY A 106 -8.71 -1.74 -4.23
N LEU A 107 -8.55 -1.94 -2.92
CA LEU A 107 -7.32 -1.61 -2.18
C LEU A 107 -6.10 -2.35 -2.74
N SER A 108 -6.21 -3.66 -2.96
CA SER A 108 -5.10 -4.47 -3.49
C SER A 108 -4.66 -4.00 -4.88
N SER A 109 -5.60 -3.58 -5.72
CA SER A 109 -5.29 -3.06 -7.06
C SER A 109 -4.63 -1.68 -7.04
N GLU A 110 -4.99 -0.83 -6.07
CA GLU A 110 -4.40 0.50 -5.89
C GLU A 110 -2.98 0.38 -5.32
N ASP A 111 -2.77 -0.51 -4.35
CA ASP A 111 -1.46 -0.82 -3.80
C ASP A 111 -0.52 -1.38 -4.87
N LEU A 112 -0.99 -2.31 -5.72
CA LEU A 112 -0.21 -2.85 -6.82
C LEU A 112 0.20 -1.75 -7.83
N LYS A 113 -0.71 -0.84 -8.19
CA LYS A 113 -0.40 0.30 -9.07
C LYS A 113 0.66 1.21 -8.44
N SER A 114 0.52 1.51 -7.15
CA SER A 114 1.47 2.32 -6.41
C SER A 114 2.86 1.69 -6.38
N CYS A 115 2.93 0.37 -6.14
CA CYS A 115 4.17 -0.40 -6.21
C CYS A 115 4.80 -0.37 -7.61
N LEU A 116 4.00 -0.54 -8.68
CA LEU A 116 4.51 -0.48 -10.05
C LEU A 116 5.11 0.89 -10.38
N VAL A 117 4.44 1.99 -10.00
CA VAL A 117 4.98 3.35 -10.18
C VAL A 117 6.30 3.54 -9.44
N CYS A 118 6.46 2.95 -8.26
CA CYS A 118 7.72 3.01 -7.50
C CYS A 118 8.86 2.24 -8.17
N ILE A 119 8.58 1.10 -8.81
CA ILE A 119 9.61 0.20 -9.35
C ILE A 119 9.94 0.54 -10.82
N GLN A 120 9.00 1.11 -11.58
CA GLN A 120 9.20 1.56 -12.97
C GLN A 120 10.50 2.37 -13.21
N PRO A 121 10.87 3.37 -12.39
CA PRO A 121 12.13 4.09 -12.57
C PRO A 121 13.37 3.20 -12.36
N LEU A 122 13.31 2.20 -11.46
CA LEU A 122 14.40 1.26 -11.24
C LEU A 122 14.63 0.38 -12.46
N PHE A 123 13.57 -0.16 -13.05
CA PHE A 123 13.67 -0.92 -14.31
C PHE A 123 14.24 -0.06 -15.43
N LYS A 124 13.81 1.19 -15.55
CA LYS A 124 14.32 2.10 -16.58
C LYS A 124 15.82 2.35 -16.44
N VAL A 125 16.31 2.55 -15.21
CA VAL A 125 17.74 2.75 -14.91
C VAL A 125 18.56 1.48 -15.18
N LEU A 126 18.05 0.32 -14.75
CA LEU A 126 18.72 -0.97 -14.95
C LEU A 126 18.68 -1.45 -16.40
N SER A 127 17.69 -1.02 -17.18
CA SER A 127 17.56 -1.33 -18.61
C SER A 127 18.48 -0.50 -19.51
N VAL A 128 19.12 0.55 -18.99
CA VAL A 128 20.11 1.30 -19.77
C VAL A 128 21.31 0.36 -19.96
N PRO A 129 21.69 0.04 -21.21
CA PRO A 129 22.91 -0.74 -21.43
C PRO A 129 24.06 0.03 -20.80
N ILE A 130 24.77 -0.62 -19.87
CA ILE A 130 26.01 -0.12 -19.28
C ILE A 130 27.02 0.01 -20.44
N SER A 131 26.98 1.15 -21.13
CA SER A 131 28.02 1.50 -22.08
C SER A 131 29.27 1.84 -21.29
N SER A 132 30.44 1.52 -21.84
CA SER A 132 31.74 1.56 -21.16
C SER A 132 32.17 2.96 -20.67
N ASN A 133 31.39 4.02 -20.91
CA ASN A 133 31.66 5.40 -20.52
C ASN A 133 30.67 5.90 -19.46
N ILE A 134 30.55 5.19 -18.33
CA ILE A 134 29.76 5.68 -17.19
C ILE A 134 30.52 6.82 -16.50
N THR A 135 29.95 8.02 -16.52
CA THR A 135 30.44 9.17 -15.74
C THR A 135 29.86 9.15 -14.32
N VAL A 136 30.62 9.63 -13.33
CA VAL A 136 30.18 9.73 -11.91
C VAL A 136 28.83 10.44 -11.76
N LYS A 137 28.53 11.41 -12.64
CA LYS A 137 27.25 12.14 -12.69
C LYS A 137 26.05 11.27 -13.06
N ASP A 138 26.24 10.22 -13.85
CA ASP A 138 25.15 9.32 -14.25
C ASP A 138 24.82 8.34 -13.13
N VAL A 139 25.85 7.96 -12.36
CA VAL A 139 25.71 7.22 -11.11
C VAL A 139 25.00 8.06 -10.05
N GLU A 140 25.36 9.34 -9.90
CA GLU A 140 24.65 10.28 -9.01
C GLU A 140 23.18 10.50 -9.39
N LYS A 141 22.87 10.57 -10.70
CA LYS A 141 21.49 10.63 -11.21
C LYS A 141 20.73 9.33 -10.95
N ALA A 142 21.35 8.17 -11.18
CA ALA A 142 20.78 6.87 -10.85
C ALA A 142 20.47 6.78 -9.35
N PHE A 143 21.39 7.23 -8.50
CA PHE A 143 21.14 7.35 -7.08
C PHE A 143 19.99 8.35 -6.80
N SER A 144 19.94 9.52 -7.44
CA SER A 144 18.87 10.52 -7.24
C SER A 144 17.45 10.04 -7.55
N LEU A 145 17.32 9.01 -8.41
CA LEU A 145 16.05 8.40 -8.80
C LEU A 145 15.49 7.41 -7.75
N PHE A 146 16.29 6.96 -6.79
CA PHE A 146 15.77 6.17 -5.68
C PHE A 146 14.93 7.05 -4.73
N PRO A 147 13.77 6.59 -4.26
CA PRO A 147 12.88 7.38 -3.41
C PRO A 147 13.66 7.89 -2.17
N LYS A 148 13.66 9.22 -1.96
CA LYS A 148 14.44 9.92 -0.90
C LYS A 148 14.33 9.28 0.49
N LYS A 149 13.19 8.65 0.81
CA LYS A 149 12.97 7.93 2.07
C LYS A 149 13.89 6.72 2.26
N LEU A 150 14.25 6.00 1.19
CA LEU A 150 15.10 4.81 1.26
C LEU A 150 16.57 5.18 1.52
N LYS A 151 17.06 6.26 0.87
CA LYS A 151 18.42 6.75 1.04
C LYS A 151 18.75 7.08 2.49
N LEU A 152 17.90 7.88 3.15
CA LEU A 152 18.15 8.31 4.52
C LEU A 152 18.11 7.11 5.49
N LYS A 153 17.28 6.10 5.24
CA LYS A 153 17.17 4.93 6.14
C LYS A 153 18.36 3.99 5.99
N LEU A 154 18.81 3.72 4.76
CA LEU A 154 19.98 2.88 4.49
C LEU A 154 21.28 3.53 4.96
N ILE A 155 21.47 4.82 4.67
CA ILE A 155 22.64 5.59 5.12
C ILE A 155 22.65 5.70 6.65
N LYS A 156 21.51 6.00 7.28
CA LYS A 156 21.42 6.02 8.76
C LYS A 156 21.65 4.66 9.38
N ASN A 157 21.20 3.56 8.78
CA ASN A 157 21.44 2.22 9.32
C ASN A 157 22.91 1.79 9.17
N HIS A 158 23.53 2.08 8.04
CA HIS A 158 24.96 1.79 7.83
C HIS A 158 25.88 2.64 8.73
N LEU A 159 25.52 3.91 8.95
CA LEU A 159 26.27 4.82 9.82
C LEU A 159 26.00 4.59 11.32
N ARG A 160 24.79 4.15 11.72
CA ARG A 160 24.50 3.74 13.11
C ARG A 160 25.22 2.46 13.52
N THR A 161 25.47 1.56 12.57
CA THR A 161 26.17 0.29 12.84
C THR A 161 27.69 0.49 12.94
N THR A 162 28.21 1.62 12.49
CA THR A 162 29.65 1.93 12.46
C THR A 162 30.06 3.11 13.35
N MET A 163 29.12 3.95 13.82
CA MET A 163 29.40 5.11 14.66
C MET A 163 28.29 5.42 15.69
N THR A 164 28.65 6.10 16.79
CA THR A 164 27.73 6.55 17.84
C THR A 164 26.76 7.64 17.35
N SER A 165 25.50 7.55 17.81
CA SER A 165 24.38 8.40 17.37
C SER A 165 24.61 9.91 17.47
N SER A 166 25.37 10.36 18.48
CA SER A 166 25.73 11.78 18.65
C SER A 166 26.61 12.27 17.50
N ARG A 167 27.67 11.53 17.20
CA ARG A 167 28.63 11.87 16.17
C ARG A 167 28.04 11.91 14.77
N LEU A 168 27.03 11.07 14.49
CA LEU A 168 26.29 11.10 13.23
C LEU A 168 25.47 12.39 13.09
N ASN A 169 24.80 12.83 14.17
CA ASN A 169 24.02 14.07 14.14
C ASN A 169 24.94 15.29 13.97
N ASP A 170 26.09 15.30 14.66
CA ASP A 170 27.07 16.39 14.55
C ASP A 170 27.63 16.48 13.11
N LEU A 171 27.91 15.34 12.46
CA LEU A 171 28.35 15.30 11.06
C LEU A 171 27.30 15.77 10.07
N ILE A 172 26.01 15.46 10.29
CA ILE A 172 24.91 15.94 9.43
C ILE A 172 24.78 17.46 9.55
N ILE A 173 24.93 18.02 10.75
CA ILE A 173 24.92 19.46 10.98
C ILE A 173 26.11 20.11 10.25
N LEU A 174 27.32 19.55 10.42
CA LEU A 174 28.55 20.07 9.81
C LEU A 174 28.50 20.03 8.28
N ASP A 175 27.92 18.99 7.69
CA ASP A 175 27.71 18.89 6.23
C ASP A 175 26.69 19.93 5.73
N SER A 176 25.62 20.16 6.49
CA SER A 176 24.64 21.22 6.16
C SER A 176 25.22 22.63 6.30
N GLU A 177 26.09 22.86 7.29
CA GLU A 177 26.81 24.12 7.47
C GLU A 177 27.83 24.35 6.35
N LYS A 178 28.51 23.28 5.91
CA LYS A 178 29.42 23.31 4.77
C LYS A 178 28.68 23.63 3.46
N ASP A 179 27.54 22.99 3.21
CA ASP A 179 26.69 23.28 2.05
C ASP A 179 26.22 24.75 2.05
N ILE A 180 25.93 25.33 3.23
CA ILE A 180 25.60 26.75 3.35
C ILE A 180 26.82 27.63 3.01
N LEU A 181 28.01 27.26 3.48
CA LEU A 181 29.26 27.98 3.19
C LEU A 181 29.67 27.91 1.72
N ASP A 182 29.51 26.77 1.07
CA ASP A 182 29.83 26.57 -0.35
C ASP A 182 28.84 27.31 -1.27
N ASN A 183 27.61 27.58 -0.80
CA ASN A 183 26.60 28.39 -1.50
C ASN A 183 26.71 29.91 -1.22
N ILE A 184 27.52 30.34 -0.25
CA ILE A 184 27.85 31.75 -0.08
C ILE A 184 29.00 32.07 -1.03
N GLU A 185 28.68 32.73 -2.16
CA GLU A 185 29.69 33.09 -3.15
C GLU A 185 30.85 33.89 -2.53
N MET A 186 32.08 33.38 -2.71
CA MET A 186 33.35 34.06 -2.39
C MET A 186 33.51 35.45 -3.06
N THR A 187 32.64 35.80 -4.01
CA THR A 187 32.58 37.08 -4.75
C THR A 187 32.29 38.27 -3.83
N ASN A 188 31.51 38.07 -2.76
CA ASN A 188 31.15 39.16 -1.83
C ASN A 188 32.28 39.53 -0.85
N MET A 189 33.25 38.65 -0.61
CA MET A 189 34.39 38.95 0.28
C MET A 189 35.53 39.70 -0.42
N ALA A 190 35.69 39.51 -1.74
CA ALA A 190 36.68 40.25 -2.53
C ALA A 190 36.27 41.74 -2.70
N SER A 191 34.99 42.01 -2.96
CA SER A 191 34.46 43.37 -3.11
C SER A 191 34.44 44.20 -1.81
N LEU A 192 34.45 43.53 -0.64
CA LEU A 192 34.61 44.19 0.66
C LEU A 192 36.07 44.56 0.98
N LYS A 193 37.06 43.87 0.40
CA LYS A 193 38.48 44.19 0.53
C LYS A 193 38.89 45.37 -0.33
N GLU A 194 38.38 45.46 -1.56
CA GLU A 194 38.65 46.60 -2.45
C GLU A 194 38.08 47.92 -1.90
N ARG A 195 36.92 47.90 -1.23
CA ARG A 195 36.35 49.09 -0.55
C ARG A 195 37.16 49.59 0.66
N ARG A 196 38.12 48.81 1.18
CA ARG A 196 38.97 49.22 2.31
C ARG A 196 40.33 49.79 1.89
N ILE A 197 40.73 49.66 0.62
CA ILE A 197 42.05 50.10 0.13
C ILE A 197 41.96 51.43 -0.63
N SER A 198 40.75 51.93 -0.91
CA SER A 198 40.52 53.29 -1.43
C SER A 198 40.05 54.24 -0.32
N VAL A 199 40.92 54.52 0.65
CA VAL A 199 40.96 55.77 1.44
C VAL A 199 42.42 56.11 1.68
#